data_AF-A0A5N9IBF4-F1
#
_entry.id   AF-A0A5N9IBF4-F1
#
_cell.length_a   1.000
_cell.length_b   1.000
_cell.length_c   1.000
_cell.angle_alpha   90.00
_cell.angle_beta   90.00
_cell.angle_gamma   90.00
#
_symmetry.space_group_name_H-M   'P 1'
#
loop_
_entity.id
_entity.type
_entity.pdbx_description
1 polymer ?
#
loop_
_entity_poly.entity_id
_entity_poly.type
_entity_poly.pdbx_seq_one_letter_code
_entity_poly.pdbx_strand_id
1 'polypeptide(L)' 'MTIQEMLQKLIDLGFSQRAIADRVGVTQPTIYRATKGAAVRYEVGKAIELFYEEQKKVAEKQQK' A
#
# COMPACT_ATOMS: atom_id res chain seq x y z
N MET A 1 -11.86 -2.29 -2.15
CA MET A 1 -11.07 -1.04 -2.14
C MET A 1 -10.25 -0.98 -3.41
N THR A 2 -10.00 0.21 -3.92
CA THR A 2 -9.04 0.44 -5.03
C THR A 2 -7.61 0.44 -4.50
N ILE A 3 -6.62 0.29 -5.38
CA ILE A 3 -5.19 0.40 -5.02
C ILE A 3 -4.89 1.77 -4.41
N GLN A 4 -5.49 2.84 -4.94
CA GLN A 4 -5.33 4.19 -4.42
C GLN A 4 -5.81 4.30 -2.98
N GLU A 5 -6.98 3.74 -2.66
CA GLU A 5 -7.54 3.74 -1.31
C GLU A 5 -6.66 2.96 -0.33
N MET A 6 -6.16 1.78 -0.73
CA MET A 6 -5.26 0.98 0.11
C MET A 6 -3.95 1.71 0.39
N LEU A 7 -3.37 2.35 -0.62
CA LEU A 7 -2.17 3.17 -0.46
C LEU A 7 -2.40 4.34 0.48
N GLN A 8 -3.54 5.02 0.38
CA GLN A 8 -3.89 6.11 1.28
C GLN A 8 -3.99 5.60 2.73
N LYS A 9 -4.64 4.46 2.96
CA LYS A 9 -4.71 3.86 4.30
C LYS A 9 -3.34 3.47 4.85
N LEU A 10 -2.44 2.94 4.02
CA LEU A 10 -1.07 2.65 4.44
C LEU A 10 -0.32 3.94 4.82
N ILE A 11 -0.53 5.03 4.08
CA ILE A 11 0.05 6.34 4.43
C ILE A 11 -0.54 6.86 5.75
N ASP A 12 -1.85 6.72 5.96
CA ASP A 12 -2.52 7.11 7.21
C ASP A 12 -2.00 6.30 8.42
N LEU A 13 -1.56 5.05 8.19
CA LEU A 13 -0.88 4.20 9.18
C LEU A 13 0.60 4.61 9.43
N GLY A 14 1.10 5.64 8.75
CA GLY A 14 2.45 6.18 8.93
C GLY A 14 3.51 5.62 7.98
N PHE A 15 3.14 4.79 7.00
CA PHE A 15 4.09 4.30 6.01
C PHE A 15 4.43 5.38 4.98
N SER A 16 5.73 5.64 4.78
CA SER A 16 6.16 6.50 3.68
C SER A 16 5.98 5.80 2.32
N GLN A 17 5.79 6.58 1.25
CA GLN A 17 5.69 6.02 -0.10
C GLN A 17 6.93 5.19 -0.50
N ARG A 18 8.12 5.56 0.02
CA ARG A 18 9.34 4.78 -0.18
C ARG A 18 9.30 3.45 0.56
N ALA A 19 8.87 3.43 1.82
CA ALA A 19 8.72 2.18 2.56
C ALA A 19 7.72 1.22 1.90
N ILE A 20 6.61 1.74 1.37
CA ILE A 20 5.64 0.95 0.61
C ILE A 20 6.28 0.39 -0.67
N ALA A 21 7.03 1.22 -1.40
CA ALA A 21 7.69 0.82 -2.65
C ALA A 21 8.71 -0.31 -2.41
N ASP A 22 9.53 -0.18 -1.38
CA ASP A 22 10.51 -1.18 -0.99
C ASP A 22 9.82 -2.50 -0.58
N ARG A 23 8.67 -2.41 0.13
CA ARG A 23 7.89 -3.59 0.55
C ARG A 23 7.26 -4.35 -0.61
N VAL A 24 6.77 -3.63 -1.63
CA VAL A 24 6.05 -4.23 -2.78
C VAL A 24 6.93 -4.42 -4.02
N GLY A 25 8.24 -4.13 -3.93
CA GLY A 25 9.21 -4.41 -4.98
C GLY A 25 9.15 -3.45 -6.18
N VAL A 26 8.81 -2.18 -5.96
CA VAL A 26 8.75 -1.15 -7.01
C VAL A 26 9.50 0.11 -6.59
N THR A 27 9.53 1.12 -7.46
CA THR A 27 10.12 2.42 -7.14
C THR A 27 9.10 3.35 -6.47
N GLN A 28 9.58 4.29 -5.65
CA GLN A 28 8.71 5.30 -5.03
C GLN A 28 7.91 6.13 -6.06
N PRO A 29 8.45 6.53 -7.22
CA PRO A 29 7.66 7.17 -8.27
C PRO A 29 6.49 6.34 -8.80
N THR A 30 6.61 5.00 -8.83
CA THR A 30 5.50 4.11 -9.17
C THR A 30 4.38 4.21 -8.14
N ILE A 31 4.73 4.19 -6.85
CA ILE A 31 3.76 4.38 -5.76
C ILE A 31 3.14 5.77 -5.83
N TYR A 32 3.93 6.82 -6.01
CA TYR A 32 3.42 8.19 -6.16
C TYR A 32 2.35 8.27 -7.26
N ARG A 33 2.62 7.76 -8.47
CA ARG A 33 1.61 7.76 -9.55
C ARG A 33 0.37 6.94 -9.19
N ALA A 34 0.53 5.79 -8.55
CA ALA A 34 -0.60 4.97 -8.09
C ALA A 34 -1.46 5.71 -7.04
N THR A 35 -0.86 6.50 -6.15
CA THR A 35 -1.62 7.38 -5.22
C THR A 35 -2.42 8.47 -5.95
N LYS A 36 -2.06 8.79 -7.19
CA LYS A 36 -2.79 9.71 -8.08
C LYS A 36 -3.80 9.00 -9.00
N GLY A 37 -4.05 7.71 -8.78
CA GLY A 37 -5.02 6.92 -9.55
C GLY A 37 -4.46 6.28 -10.83
N ALA A 38 -3.14 6.34 -11.05
CA ALA A 38 -2.55 5.63 -12.18
C ALA A 38 -2.69 4.12 -12.00
N ALA A 39 -3.05 3.42 -13.09
CA ALA A 39 -3.10 1.97 -13.10
C ALA A 39 -1.71 1.37 -12.82
N VAL A 40 -1.70 0.26 -12.11
CA VAL A 40 -0.49 -0.55 -11.86
C VAL A 40 -0.67 -1.92 -12.49
N ARG A 41 0.45 -2.62 -12.70
CA ARG A 41 0.42 -4.03 -13.10
C ARG A 41 -0.27 -4.86 -12.02
N TYR A 42 -0.88 -5.96 -12.43
CA TYR A 42 -1.64 -6.83 -11.53
C TYR A 42 -0.82 -7.29 -10.32
N GLU A 43 0.43 -7.69 -10.56
CA GLU A 43 1.34 -8.20 -9.53
C GLU A 43 1.64 -7.13 -8.48
N VAL A 44 1.81 -5.87 -8.90
CA VAL A 44 2.02 -4.74 -8.01
C VAL A 44 0.75 -4.43 -7.22
N GLY A 45 -0.41 -4.44 -7.89
CA GLY A 45 -1.69 -4.27 -7.23
C GLY A 45 -1.93 -5.32 -6.15
N LYS A 46 -1.64 -6.59 -6.46
CA LYS A 46 -1.79 -7.69 -5.51
C LYS A 46 -0.80 -7.60 -4.34
N ALA A 47 0.44 -7.18 -4.59
CA ALA A 47 1.41 -6.94 -3.53
C ALA A 47 0.97 -5.82 -2.58
N ILE A 48 0.37 -4.74 -3.09
CA ILE A 48 -0.20 -3.65 -2.29
C ILE A 48 -1.39 -4.16 -1.45
N GLU A 49 -2.28 -4.94 -2.05
CA GLU A 49 -3.43 -5.54 -1.37
C GLU A 49 -2.99 -6.43 -0.20
N LEU A 50 -2.02 -7.32 -0.43
CA LEU A 50 -1.48 -8.19 0.60
C LEU A 50 -0.84 -7.38 1.74
N PHE A 51 -0.05 -6.36 1.40
CA PHE A 51 0.58 -5.52 2.41
C PHE A 51 -0.46 -4.76 3.25
N TYR A 52 -1.51 -4.23 2.63
CA TYR A 52 -2.60 -3.58 3.35
C TYR A 52 -3.33 -4.54 4.30
N GLU A 53 -3.68 -5.74 3.85
CA GLU A 53 -4.34 -6.75 4.68
C GLU A 53 -3.47 -7.24 5.85
N GLU A 54 -2.16 -7.34 5.65
CA GLU A 54 -1.21 -7.60 6.74
C GLU A 54 -1.26 -6.51 7.82
N GLN A 55 -1.18 -5.24 7.42
CA GLN A 55 -1.19 -4.12 8.37
C GLN A 55 -2.55 -3.96 9.07
N LYS A 56 -3.64 -4.20 8.35
CA LYS A 56 -4.99 -4.20 8.93
C LYS A 56 -5.11 -5.25 10.05
N LYS A 57 -4.62 -6.48 9.82
CA LYS A 57 -4.61 -7.54 10.85
C LYS A 57 -3.74 -7.18 12.05
N VAL A 58 -2.61 -6.51 11.84
CA VAL A 58 -1.74 -6.05 12.94
C VAL A 58 -2.47 -4.99 13.77
N ALA A 59 -3.10 -4.00 13.12
CA ALA A 59 -3.87 -2.96 13.80
C ALA A 59 -5.05 -3.53 14.61
N GLU A 60 -5.78 -4.50 14.06
CA GLU A 60 -6.89 -5.19 14.75
C GLU A 60 -6.42 -5.99 15.97
N LYS A 61 -5.22 -6.57 15.93
CA LYS A 61 -4.64 -7.31 17.06
C LYS A 61 -4.17 -6.41 18.19
N GLN A 62 -3.73 -5.19 17.90
CA GLN A 62 -3.26 -4.23 18.92
C GLN A 62 -4.40 -3.55 19.69
N GLN A 63 -5.65 -3.70 19.22
CA GLN A 63 -6.85 -3.14 19.86
C GLN A 63 -7.58 -4.15 20.77
N LYS A 64 -7.07 -5.38 20.90
CA LYS A 64 -7.58 -6.43 21.80
C LYS A 64 -6.66 -6.62 22.99
#